data_AF-A0A1A8IPE6-F1
#
_entry.id   AF-A0A1A8IPE6-F1
#
_cell.length_a   1.000
_cell.length_b   1.000
_cell.length_c   1.000
_cell.angle_alpha   90.00
_cell.angle_beta   90.00
_cell.angle_gamma   90.00
#
_symmetry.space_group_name_H-M   'P 1'
#
loop_
_entity.id
_entity.type
_entity.pdbx_description
1 polymer ?
#
loop_
_entity_poly.entity_id
_entity_poly.type
_entity_poly.pdbx_seq_one_letter_code
_entity_poly.pdbx_strand_id
1 'polypeptide(L)' 'IDPTIKFEHQPWYINATGGTLHPYQLEGLNWLRFSWAQGTDTILADEMGLGKTVQTIVFLYSLYKEGHSK' A
#
# COMPACT_ATOMS: atom_id res chain seq x y z
N ILE A 1 6.46 5.79 -10.49
CA ILE A 1 7.31 5.08 -9.48
C ILE A 1 7.09 3.60 -9.72
N ASP A 2 8.14 2.77 -9.72
CA ASP A 2 7.96 1.34 -9.98
C ASP A 2 7.24 0.66 -8.80
N PRO A 3 6.09 0.00 -9.00
CA PRO A 3 5.33 -0.70 -7.95
C PRO A 3 6.02 -1.97 -7.44
N THR A 4 7.03 -2.48 -8.14
CA THR A 4 7.83 -3.62 -7.69
C THR A 4 8.91 -3.24 -6.67
N ILE A 5 9.25 -1.95 -6.58
CA ILE A 5 10.23 -1.45 -5.61
C ILE A 5 9.54 -1.26 -4.25
N LYS A 6 10.14 -1.88 -3.23
CA LYS A 6 9.69 -1.78 -1.84
C LYS A 6 9.94 -0.37 -1.28
N PHE A 7 8.96 0.13 -0.56
CA PHE A 7 9.13 1.29 0.31
C PHE A 7 9.84 0.89 1.60
N GLU A 8 11.04 1.42 1.81
CA GLU A 8 11.76 1.34 3.09
C GLU A 8 11.15 2.27 4.15
N HIS A 9 10.56 3.38 3.70
CA HIS A 9 9.86 4.35 4.55
C HIS A 9 8.53 4.73 3.92
N GLN A 10 7.57 5.13 4.78
CA GLN A 10 6.27 5.61 4.32
C GLN A 10 6.43 6.76 3.31
N PRO A 11 5.77 6.69 2.14
CA PRO A 11 5.91 7.71 1.10
C PRO A 11 5.33 9.05 1.54
N TRP A 12 5.89 10.13 0.98
CA TRP A 12 5.59 11.51 1.40
C TRP A 12 4.11 11.89 1.33
N TYR A 13 3.36 11.35 0.35
CA TYR A 13 1.94 11.68 0.18
C TYR A 13 1.04 11.04 1.26
N ILE A 14 1.52 9.99 1.94
CA ILE A 14 0.87 9.47 3.15
C ILE A 14 1.30 10.30 4.36
N ASN A 15 2.58 10.67 4.47
CA ASN A 15 3.02 11.58 5.55
C ASN A 15 2.24 12.90 5.55
N ALA A 16 1.92 13.44 4.37
CA ALA A 16 1.15 14.67 4.21
C ALA A 16 -0.30 14.58 4.73
N THR A 17 -0.85 13.38 4.97
CA THR A 17 -2.18 13.23 5.58
C THR A 17 -2.16 13.34 7.11
N GLY A 18 -0.97 13.35 7.72
CA GLY A 18 -0.79 13.27 9.17
C GLY A 18 -0.98 11.85 9.75
N GLY A 19 -1.24 10.85 8.89
CA GLY A 19 -1.32 9.45 9.30
C GLY A 19 0.05 8.76 9.31
N THR A 20 0.20 7.77 10.19
CA THR A 20 1.40 6.92 10.28
C THR A 20 0.99 5.46 10.17
N LEU A 21 1.53 4.77 9.17
CA LEU A 21 1.39 3.33 9.02
C LEU A 21 2.25 2.60 10.04
N HIS A 22 1.69 1.55 10.63
CA HIS A 22 2.51 0.59 11.35
C HIS A 22 3.44 -0.18 10.38
N PRO A 23 4.57 -0.73 10.86
CA PRO A 23 5.51 -1.46 9.99
C PRO A 23 4.86 -2.59 9.18
N TYR A 24 3.96 -3.37 9.79
CA TYR A 24 3.23 -4.44 9.12
C TYR A 24 2.23 -3.92 8.06
N GLN A 25 1.71 -2.70 8.22
CA GLN A 25 0.84 -2.08 7.21
C GLN A 25 1.64 -1.62 6.00
N LEU A 26 2.87 -1.12 6.22
CA LEU A 26 3.79 -0.79 5.13
C LEU A 26 4.24 -2.05 4.38
N GLU A 27 4.47 -3.15 5.08
CA GLU A 27 4.75 -4.46 4.46
C GLU A 27 3.56 -4.94 3.62
N GLY A 28 2.33 -4.90 4.16
CA GLY A 28 1.13 -5.24 3.40
C GLY A 28 0.92 -4.35 2.18
N LEU A 29 1.20 -3.04 2.28
CA LEU A 29 1.17 -2.12 1.14
C LEU A 29 2.19 -2.52 0.07
N ASN A 30 3.42 -2.86 0.46
CA ASN A 30 4.46 -3.30 -0.46
C ASN A 30 4.06 -4.60 -1.18
N TRP A 31 3.48 -5.56 -0.45
CA TRP A 31 2.99 -6.81 -1.03
C TRP A 31 1.86 -6.57 -2.04
N LEU A 32 0.86 -5.75 -1.69
CA LEU A 32 -0.24 -5.40 -2.60
C LEU A 32 0.25 -4.71 -3.87
N ARG A 33 1.17 -3.74 -3.76
CA ARG A 33 1.76 -3.04 -4.91
C ARG A 33 2.54 -4.01 -5.81
N PHE A 34 3.34 -4.90 -5.22
CA PHE A 34 4.09 -5.90 -5.95
C PHE A 34 3.17 -6.88 -6.70
N SER A 35 2.17 -7.46 -6.02
CA SER A 35 1.23 -8.40 -6.64
C SER A 35 0.41 -7.75 -7.76
N TRP A 36 -0.03 -6.51 -7.58
CA TRP A 36 -0.69 -5.73 -8.63
C TRP A 36 0.21 -5.55 -9.86
N ALA A 37 1.50 -5.24 -9.66
CA ALA A 37 2.46 -5.11 -10.75
C ALA A 37 2.66 -6.40 -11.56
N GLN A 38 2.45 -7.56 -10.93
CA GLN A 38 2.51 -8.87 -11.58
C GLN A 38 1.15 -9.32 -12.17
N GLY A 39 0.10 -8.50 -12.08
CA GLY A 39 -1.25 -8.87 -12.53
C GLY A 39 -1.85 -10.04 -11.75
N THR A 40 -1.43 -10.23 -10.49
CA THR A 40 -1.92 -11.30 -9.63
C THR A 40 -2.97 -10.76 -8.66
N ASP A 41 -4.17 -11.33 -8.69
CA ASP A 41 -5.23 -10.99 -7.76
C ASP A 41 -4.88 -11.47 -6.34
N THR A 42 -5.22 -10.63 -5.35
CA THR A 42 -4.82 -10.86 -3.94
C THR A 42 -6.02 -10.80 -2.99
N ILE A 43 -5.97 -11.63 -1.94
CA ILE A 43 -6.85 -11.54 -0.77
C ILE A 43 -6.01 -11.15 0.43
N LEU A 44 -6.32 -10.00 1.05
CA LEU A 44 -5.65 -9.53 2.26
C LEU A 44 -6.32 -10.16 3.49
N ALA A 45 -5.77 -11.27 3.97
CA ALA A 45 -6.37 -12.16 4.97
C ALA A 45 -5.74 -12.04 6.38
N ASP A 46 -5.24 -10.87 6.74
CA ASP A 46 -4.65 -10.61 8.05
C ASP A 46 -5.68 -10.70 9.20
N GLU A 47 -5.21 -10.76 10.44
CA GLU A 47 -6.05 -10.75 11.65
C GLU A 47 -7.00 -9.53 11.69
N MET A 48 -8.17 -9.70 12.29
CA MET A 48 -9.12 -8.61 12.50
C MET A 48 -8.51 -7.51 13.36
N GLY A 49 -8.81 -6.24 13.05
CA GLY A 49 -8.27 -5.09 13.79
C GLY A 49 -6.90 -4.58 13.34
N LEU A 50 -6.15 -5.32 12.50
CA LEU A 50 -4.85 -4.85 11.97
C LEU A 50 -4.93 -3.75 10.90
N GLY A 51 -6.13 -3.25 10.59
CA GLY A 51 -6.29 -2.11 9.70
C GLY A 51 -6.25 -2.44 8.21
N LYS A 52 -6.79 -3.60 7.79
CA LYS A 52 -6.99 -3.97 6.38
C LYS A 52 -7.65 -2.85 5.56
N THR A 53 -8.64 -2.16 6.14
CA THR A 53 -9.29 -0.99 5.51
C THR A 53 -8.29 0.11 5.19
N VAL A 54 -7.39 0.44 6.12
CA VAL A 54 -6.34 1.44 5.90
C VAL A 54 -5.36 0.96 4.85
N GLN A 55 -4.89 -0.30 4.93
CA GLN A 55 -3.99 -0.91 3.92
C GLN A 55 -4.59 -0.84 2.51
N THR A 56 -5.88 -1.16 2.34
CA THR A 56 -6.57 -1.05 1.05
C THR A 56 -6.66 0.39 0.56
N ILE A 57 -6.99 1.35 1.43
CA ILE A 57 -7.05 2.77 1.07
C ILE A 57 -5.67 3.28 0.62
N VAL A 58 -4.61 3.00 1.39
CA VAL A 58 -3.27 3.47 1.03
C VAL A 58 -2.73 2.78 -0.21
N PHE A 59 -3.12 1.53 -0.48
CA PHE A 59 -2.84 0.84 -1.73
C PHE A 59 -3.44 1.58 -2.93
N LEU A 60 -4.76 1.83 -2.92
CA LEU A 60 -5.42 2.58 -3.99
C LEU A 60 -4.85 3.99 -4.15
N TYR A 61 -4.60 4.67 -3.03
CA TYR A 61 -4.02 6.00 -3.03
C TYR A 61 -2.61 6.03 -3.61
N SER A 62 -1.79 4.99 -3.36
CA SER A 62 -0.46 4.86 -3.98
C SER A 62 -0.55 4.73 -5.49
N LEU A 63 -1.44 3.87 -6.02
CA LEU A 63 -1.63 3.72 -7.46
C LEU A 63 -2.09 5.02 -8.12
N TYR A 64 -3.02 5.73 -7.48
CA TYR A 64 -3.49 7.04 -7.95
C TYR A 64 -2.38 8.10 -7.95
N LYS A 65 -1.66 8.26 -6.82
CA LYS A 65 -0.62 9.28 -6.68
C LYS A 65 0.60 9.02 -7.56
N GLU A 66 0.87 7.78 -7.89
CA GLU A 66 1.99 7.38 -8.74
C GLU A 66 1.65 7.37 -10.24
N GLY A 67 0.38 7.59 -10.60
CA GLY A 67 -0.08 7.65 -11.99
C GLY A 67 -0.37 6.29 -12.64
N HIS A 68 -0.54 5.23 -11.83
CA HIS A 68 -0.85 3.88 -12.29
C HIS A 68 -2.36 3.61 -12.45
N SER A 69 -3.19 4.45 -11.83
CA SER A 69 -4.65 4.41 -11.94
C SER A 69 -5.19 5.82 -12.17
N LYS A 70 -6.26 5.93 -12.98
CA LYS A 70 -6.99 7.18 -13.22
C LYS A 70 -8.07 7.40 -12.19
#